data_AF-A0A643BY33-F1
#
_entry.id   AF-A0A643BY33-F1
#
_cell.length_a   1.000
_cell.length_b   1.000
_cell.length_c   1.000
_cell.angle_alpha   90.00
_cell.angle_beta   90.00
_cell.angle_gamma   90.00
#
_symmetry.space_group_name_H-M   'P 1'
#
loop_
_entity.id
_entity.type
_entity.pdbx_description
1 polymer ?
#
loop_
_entity_poly.entity_id
_entity_poly.type
_entity_poly.pdbx_seq_one_letter_code
_entity_poly.pdbx_strand_id
1 'polypeptide(L)'
;MSPLSIVTALVDRIDMCKKSLSPEQDIKFSGHVSWVGKTSMEVRMHMFQLHDNEFSPVLDVTFVMVSRDSENKGRAFVNPLTLESPEEEELFRQGELNKGRRVAFSSMSLLKMAPTAEEMTTIHEMFLNMLDPKTISF
;
A
#
# COMPACT_ATOMS: atom_id res chain seq x y z
N MET A 1 -13.56 -14.44 24.71
CA MET A 1 -13.34 -14.08 23.30
C MET A 1 -12.00 -14.65 22.89
N SER A 2 -11.92 -15.41 21.78
CA SER A 2 -10.63 -15.87 21.27
C SER A 2 -9.83 -14.69 20.71
N PRO A 3 -8.49 -14.65 20.89
CA PRO A 3 -7.67 -13.54 20.41
C PRO A 3 -7.71 -13.48 18.87
N LEU A 4 -7.85 -12.27 18.32
CA LEU A 4 -7.73 -12.02 16.89
C LEU A 4 -6.25 -12.03 16.49
N SER A 5 -5.95 -12.63 15.34
CA SER A 5 -4.64 -12.55 14.71
C SER A 5 -4.71 -11.53 13.57
N ILE A 6 -3.85 -10.49 13.61
CA ILE A 6 -3.77 -9.48 12.55
C ILE A 6 -2.52 -9.75 11.72
N VAL A 7 -2.70 -9.93 10.42
CA VAL A 7 -1.62 -10.18 9.47
C VAL A 7 -1.56 -9.12 8.39
N THR A 8 -0.36 -8.80 7.90
CA THR A 8 -0.18 -7.92 6.75
C THR A 8 -0.55 -8.67 5.47
N ALA A 9 -1.56 -8.18 4.76
CA ALA A 9 -1.98 -8.75 3.48
C ALA A 9 -1.31 -8.05 2.29
N LEU A 10 -1.08 -6.73 2.40
CA LEU A 10 -0.45 -5.94 1.36
C LEU A 10 0.26 -4.73 1.98
N VAL A 11 1.46 -4.44 1.48
CA VAL A 11 2.08 -3.13 1.61
C VAL A 11 1.67 -2.34 0.37
N ASP A 12 0.73 -1.41 0.52
CA ASP A 12 0.03 -0.79 -0.60
C ASP A 12 0.86 0.34 -1.22
N ARG A 13 1.38 1.23 -0.37
CA ARG A 13 2.21 2.36 -0.81
C ARG A 13 3.21 2.73 0.28
N ILE A 14 4.45 2.96 -0.13
CA ILE A 14 5.52 3.56 0.70
C ILE A 14 5.99 4.82 -0.02
N ASP A 15 5.79 5.98 0.59
CA ASP A 15 6.30 7.25 0.10
C ASP A 15 7.45 7.71 0.99
N MET A 16 8.63 7.93 0.40
CA MET A 16 9.79 8.47 1.10
C MET A 16 9.86 9.97 0.92
N CYS A 17 9.72 10.73 2.00
CA CYS A 17 9.78 12.20 2.00
C CYS A 17 11.23 12.70 2.04
N LYS A 18 12.12 11.98 2.73
CA LYS A 18 13.57 12.27 2.79
C LYS A 18 14.39 11.13 2.20
N LYS A 19 15.47 11.48 1.49
CA LYS A 19 16.39 10.51 0.88
C LYS A 19 17.37 9.87 1.86
N SER A 20 17.67 10.52 2.99
CA SER A 20 18.64 10.05 3.97
C SER A 20 18.07 10.11 5.39
N LEU A 21 18.17 8.98 6.10
CA LEU A 21 17.86 8.86 7.51
C LEU A 21 19.17 8.87 8.30
N SER A 22 19.23 9.64 9.38
CA SER A 22 20.39 9.59 10.29
C SER A 22 20.32 8.33 11.16
N PRO A 23 21.40 7.53 11.28
CA PRO A 23 21.40 6.34 12.13
C PRO A 23 21.47 6.66 13.63
N GLU A 24 21.82 7.89 14.00
CA GLU A 24 22.04 8.32 15.39
C GLU A 24 20.87 9.11 15.97
N GLN A 25 19.84 9.40 15.17
CA GLN A 25 18.71 10.24 15.58
C GLN A 25 17.47 9.41 15.86
N ASP A 26 16.70 9.83 16.86
CA ASP A 26 15.47 9.18 17.26
C ASP A 26 14.40 9.21 16.16
N ILE A 27 13.62 8.13 16.10
CA ILE A 27 12.54 7.95 15.14
C ILE A 27 11.22 7.77 15.91
N LYS A 28 10.18 8.45 15.43
CA LYS A 28 8.82 8.31 15.93
C LYS A 28 7.93 7.72 14.84
N PHE A 29 7.21 6.67 15.17
CA PHE A 29 6.13 6.14 14.34
C PHE A 29 4.79 6.56 14.92
N SER A 30 3.89 7.01 14.06
CA SER A 30 2.49 7.30 14.39
C SER A 30 1.63 6.56 13.39
N GLY A 31 0.62 5.82 13.85
CA GLY A 31 -0.25 5.09 12.95
C GLY A 31 -1.70 5.11 13.40
N HIS A 32 -2.60 5.06 12.44
CA HIS A 32 -4.04 5.00 12.67
C HIS A 32 -4.71 4.12 11.60
N VAL A 33 -5.88 3.58 11.95
CA VAL A 33 -6.70 2.84 10.99
C VAL A 33 -7.51 3.86 10.19
N SER A 34 -7.24 3.98 8.89
CA SER A 34 -7.92 4.95 8.02
C SER A 34 -9.23 4.40 7.44
N TRP A 35 -9.36 3.07 7.35
CA TRP A 35 -10.54 2.44 6.80
C TRP A 35 -10.71 1.00 7.29
N VAL A 36 -11.96 0.55 7.45
CA VAL A 36 -12.29 -0.80 7.87
C VAL A 36 -13.33 -1.43 6.95
N GLY A 37 -13.02 -2.64 6.47
CA GLY A 37 -13.94 -3.53 5.78
C GLY A 37 -14.51 -4.60 6.72
N LYS A 38 -15.00 -5.72 6.16
CA LYS A 38 -15.56 -6.81 6.98
C LYS A 38 -14.50 -7.49 7.85
N THR A 39 -13.35 -7.80 7.26
CA THR A 39 -12.28 -8.60 7.88
C THR A 39 -10.90 -8.02 7.56
N SER A 40 -10.86 -6.80 7.03
CA SER A 40 -9.67 -6.12 6.54
C SER A 40 -9.67 -4.69 7.01
N MET A 41 -8.50 -4.11 7.17
CA MET A 41 -8.33 -2.74 7.64
C MET A 41 -7.18 -2.09 6.87
N GLU A 42 -7.38 -0.85 6.44
CA GLU A 42 -6.30 0.00 5.92
C GLU A 42 -5.68 0.74 7.10
N VAL A 43 -4.36 0.65 7.22
CA VAL A 43 -3.60 1.27 8.29
C VAL A 43 -2.59 2.23 7.67
N ARG A 44 -2.66 3.49 8.08
CA ARG A 44 -1.68 4.52 7.72
C ARG A 44 -0.65 4.65 8.81
N MET A 45 0.61 4.73 8.41
CA MET A 45 1.75 4.91 9.31
C MET A 45 2.60 6.07 8.79
N HIS A 46 2.87 7.01 9.68
CA HIS A 46 3.75 8.15 9.48
C HIS A 46 5.01 7.93 10.33
N MET A 47 6.17 8.03 9.70
CA MET A 47 7.46 7.98 10.35
C MET A 47 8.06 9.39 10.35
N PHE A 48 8.54 9.80 11.51
CA PHE A 48 9.22 11.07 11.73
C PHE A 48 10.62 10.81 12.29
N GLN A 49 11.56 11.68 11.99
CA GLN A 49 12.89 11.65 12.57
C GLN A 49 13.19 12.99 13.25
N LEU A 50 13.81 12.91 14.43
CA LEU A 50 14.28 14.07 15.18
C LEU A 50 15.47 14.71 14.45
N HIS A 51 15.36 16.00 14.16
CA HIS A 51 16.43 16.84 13.60
C HIS A 51 16.33 18.22 14.24
N ASP A 52 17.43 18.77 14.73
CA ASP A 52 17.46 20.10 15.38
C ASP A 52 16.37 20.31 16.44
N ASN A 53 16.10 19.25 17.22
CA ASN A 53 15.10 19.22 18.28
C ASN A 53 13.62 19.29 17.80
N GLU A 54 13.37 19.03 16.51
CA GLU A 54 12.04 18.96 15.89
C GLU A 54 11.84 17.64 15.12
N PHE A 55 10.62 17.07 15.17
CA PHE A 55 10.27 15.87 14.42
C PHE A 55 9.83 16.23 13.00
N SER A 56 10.62 15.85 12.01
CA SER A 56 10.30 16.03 10.58
C SER A 56 9.80 14.73 9.94
N PRO A 57 8.79 14.77 9.06
CA PRO A 57 8.28 13.58 8.38
C PRO A 57 9.34 13.02 7.43
N VAL A 58 9.49 11.69 7.41
CA VAL A 58 10.49 11.00 6.59
C VAL A 58 9.87 9.95 5.67
N LEU A 59 8.79 9.31 6.09
CA LEU A 59 8.17 8.21 5.36
C LEU A 59 6.70 8.06 5.74
N ASP A 60 5.86 7.91 4.72
CA ASP A 60 4.44 7.63 4.85
C ASP A 60 4.13 6.27 4.23
N VAL A 61 3.38 5.44 4.93
CA VAL A 61 3.05 4.08 4.48
C VAL A 61 1.58 3.80 4.65
N THR A 62 1.01 3.13 3.65
CA THR A 62 -0.32 2.55 3.71
C THR A 62 -0.20 1.03 3.64
N PHE A 63 -0.72 0.36 4.66
CA PHE A 63 -0.82 -1.10 4.73
C PHE A 63 -2.27 -1.53 4.62
N VAL A 64 -2.50 -2.72 4.05
CA VAL A 64 -3.75 -3.44 4.20
C VAL A 64 -3.49 -4.64 5.09
N MET A 65 -4.16 -4.66 6.24
CA MET A 65 -4.09 -5.74 7.21
C MET A 65 -5.38 -6.55 7.16
N VAL A 66 -5.30 -7.83 7.54
CA VAL A 66 -6.44 -8.75 7.57
C VAL A 66 -6.52 -9.41 8.93
N SER A 67 -7.75 -9.51 9.45
CA SER A 67 -8.05 -10.20 10.70
C SER A 67 -8.40 -11.66 10.45
N ARG A 68 -7.77 -12.52 11.25
CA ARG A 68 -7.89 -13.99 11.23
C ARG A 68 -8.27 -14.50 12.61
N ASP A 69 -8.84 -15.70 12.65
CA ASP A 69 -9.01 -16.39 13.93
C ASP A 69 -7.65 -16.69 14.61
N SER A 70 -7.69 -17.07 15.88
CA SER A 70 -6.48 -17.34 16.68
C SER A 70 -5.60 -18.44 16.09
N GLU A 71 -6.14 -19.32 15.27
CA GLU A 71 -5.42 -20.44 14.64
C GLU A 71 -5.01 -20.12 13.18
N ASN A 72 -5.28 -18.90 12.71
CA ASN A 72 -5.13 -18.46 11.32
C ASN A 72 -5.89 -19.29 10.26
N LYS A 73 -6.94 -20.03 10.64
CA LYS A 73 -7.71 -20.92 9.76
C LYS A 73 -8.83 -20.18 9.03
N GLY A 74 -9.44 -19.20 9.68
CA GLY A 74 -10.64 -18.51 9.22
C GLY A 74 -10.47 -17.00 9.14
N ARG A 75 -11.46 -16.36 8.52
CA ARG A 75 -11.59 -14.89 8.56
C ARG A 75 -12.21 -14.50 9.90
N ALA A 76 -11.73 -13.41 10.48
CA ALA A 76 -12.36 -12.84 11.67
C ALA A 76 -12.84 -11.42 11.38
N PHE A 77 -14.04 -11.10 11.88
CA PHE A 77 -14.63 -9.78 11.68
C PHE A 77 -13.94 -8.72 12.54
N VAL A 78 -13.87 -7.52 12.00
CA VAL A 78 -13.29 -6.35 12.67
C VAL A 78 -14.38 -5.35 12.98
N ASN A 79 -14.20 -4.62 14.08
CA ASN A 79 -15.17 -3.63 14.51
C ASN A 79 -15.16 -2.44 13.54
N PRO A 80 -16.34 -1.91 13.15
CA PRO A 80 -16.41 -0.69 12.35
C PRO A 80 -15.75 0.49 13.08
N LEU A 81 -15.25 1.46 12.31
CA LEU A 81 -14.81 2.73 12.87
C LEU A 81 -16.03 3.62 13.12
N THR A 82 -16.04 4.25 14.29
CA THR A 82 -16.86 5.44 14.54
C THR A 82 -16.05 6.64 14.09
N LEU A 83 -16.60 7.45 13.19
CA LEU A 83 -15.96 8.66 12.69
C LEU A 83 -16.52 9.82 13.51
N GLU A 84 -15.65 10.56 14.18
CA GLU A 84 -16.04 11.65 15.11
C GLU A 84 -15.73 13.03 14.53
N SER A 85 -14.79 13.10 13.59
CA SER A 85 -14.34 14.35 12.97
C SER A 85 -14.49 14.36 11.44
N PRO A 86 -14.64 15.55 10.81
CA PRO A 86 -14.63 15.67 9.35
C PRO A 86 -13.34 15.16 8.69
N GLU A 87 -12.22 15.22 9.42
CA GLU A 87 -10.94 14.68 8.96
C GLU A 87 -11.00 13.15 8.84
N GLU A 88 -11.54 12.47 9.85
CA GLU A 88 -11.73 11.02 9.83
C GLU A 88 -12.72 10.57 8.75
N GLU A 89 -13.79 11.34 8.51
CA GLU A 89 -14.72 11.08 7.41
C GLU A 89 -14.03 11.11 6.04
N GLU A 90 -13.18 12.11 5.82
CA GLU A 90 -12.42 12.24 4.59
C GLU A 90 -11.36 11.13 4.44
N LEU A 91 -10.66 10.78 5.52
CA LEU A 91 -9.73 9.65 5.54
C LEU A 91 -10.43 8.33 5.20
N PHE A 92 -11.62 8.10 5.76
CA PHE A 92 -12.41 6.91 5.49
C PHE A 92 -12.90 6.86 4.04
N ARG A 93 -13.38 7.99 3.50
CA ARG A 93 -13.76 8.12 2.09
C ARG A 93 -12.58 7.82 1.16
N GLN A 94 -11.40 8.35 1.50
CA GLN A 94 -10.18 8.06 0.74
C GLN A 94 -9.81 6.58 0.78
N GLY A 95 -10.00 5.91 1.93
CA GLY A 95 -9.79 4.46 2.06
C GLY A 95 -10.72 3.61 1.18
N GLU A 96 -12.01 3.98 1.05
CA GLU A 96 -12.93 3.33 0.10
C GLU A 96 -12.48 3.52 -1.36
N LEU A 97 -12.00 4.71 -1.72
CA LEU A 97 -11.42 4.96 -3.06
C LEU A 97 -10.17 4.11 -3.30
N ASN A 98 -9.26 4.02 -2.32
CA ASN A 98 -8.06 3.20 -2.43
C ASN A 98 -8.40 1.72 -2.62
N LYS A 99 -9.39 1.21 -1.88
CA LYS A 99 -9.92 -0.15 -2.07
C LYS A 99 -10.46 -0.35 -3.49
N GLY A 100 -11.23 0.61 -4.02
CA GLY A 100 -11.69 0.58 -5.42
C GLY A 100 -10.53 0.47 -6.40
N ARG A 101 -9.49 1.28 -6.22
CA ARG A 101 -8.26 1.23 -7.03
C ARG A 101 -7.56 -0.12 -6.93
N ARG A 102 -7.42 -0.68 -5.72
CA ARG A 102 -6.80 -2.01 -5.51
C ARG A 102 -7.57 -3.12 -6.23
N VAL A 103 -8.89 -3.10 -6.18
CA VAL A 103 -9.74 -4.07 -6.89
C VAL A 103 -9.58 -3.93 -8.41
N ALA A 104 -9.64 -2.71 -8.93
CA ALA A 104 -9.43 -2.44 -10.35
C ALA A 104 -8.04 -2.89 -10.82
N PHE A 105 -6.99 -2.52 -10.10
CA PHE A 105 -5.62 -2.91 -10.41
C PHE A 105 -5.44 -4.43 -10.38
N SER A 106 -6.00 -5.13 -9.39
CA SER A 106 -5.96 -6.60 -9.34
C SER A 106 -6.71 -7.25 -10.50
N SER A 107 -7.76 -6.61 -11.02
CA SER A 107 -8.52 -7.12 -12.16
C SER A 107 -7.80 -6.94 -13.49
N MET A 108 -7.00 -5.87 -13.62
CA MET A 108 -6.20 -5.55 -14.82
C MET A 108 -4.84 -6.26 -14.86
N SER A 109 -4.53 -7.14 -13.90
CA SER A 109 -3.27 -7.89 -13.89
C SER A 109 -3.10 -8.72 -15.17
N LEU A 110 -1.91 -8.67 -15.77
CA LEU A 110 -1.58 -9.48 -16.96
C LEU A 110 -1.70 -11.00 -16.73
N LEU A 111 -1.69 -11.44 -15.47
CA LEU A 111 -1.97 -12.83 -15.09
C LEU A 111 -3.44 -13.23 -15.27
N LYS A 112 -4.34 -12.26 -15.44
CA LYS A 112 -5.79 -12.45 -15.59
C LYS A 112 -6.30 -11.96 -16.94
N MET A 113 -5.72 -10.89 -17.48
CA MET A 113 -6.15 -10.24 -18.72
C MET A 113 -4.97 -10.11 -19.68
N ALA A 114 -5.16 -10.41 -20.96
CA ALA A 114 -4.12 -10.20 -21.96
C ALA A 114 -3.81 -8.70 -22.12
N PRO A 115 -2.56 -8.34 -22.52
CA PRO A 115 -2.23 -6.96 -22.84
C PRO A 115 -3.13 -6.42 -23.96
N THR A 116 -3.40 -5.13 -23.88
CA THR A 116 -4.09 -4.37 -24.93
C THR A 116 -3.20 -4.21 -26.17
N ALA A 117 -3.81 -3.88 -27.32
CA ALA A 117 -3.05 -3.65 -28.56
C ALA A 117 -2.03 -2.50 -28.43
N GLU A 118 -2.38 -1.46 -27.67
CA GLU A 118 -1.48 -0.34 -27.36
C GLU A 118 -0.28 -0.82 -26.54
N GLU A 119 -0.52 -1.56 -25.44
CA GLU A 119 0.54 -2.13 -24.61
C GLU A 119 1.45 -3.08 -25.39
N MET A 120 0.89 -3.93 -26.27
CA MET A 120 1.67 -4.80 -27.15
C MET A 120 2.56 -4.00 -28.10
N THR A 121 2.04 -2.90 -28.66
CA THR A 121 2.81 -2.01 -29.53
C THR A 121 3.97 -1.39 -28.77
N THR A 122 3.72 -0.87 -27.56
CA THR A 122 4.76 -0.31 -26.69
C THR A 122 5.83 -1.35 -26.33
N ILE A 123 5.44 -2.58 -25.98
CA ILE A 123 6.38 -3.67 -25.68
C ILE A 123 7.24 -3.99 -26.91
N HIS A 124 6.64 -4.02 -28.09
CA HIS A 124 7.36 -4.26 -29.34
C HIS A 124 8.38 -3.15 -29.64
N GLU A 125 8.00 -1.88 -29.47
CA GLU A 125 8.90 -0.74 -29.62
C GLU A 125 10.07 -0.80 -28.63
N MET A 126 9.80 -1.13 -27.36
CA MET A 126 10.83 -1.32 -26.35
C MET A 126 11.81 -2.43 -26.73
N PHE A 127 11.30 -3.56 -27.22
CA PHE A 127 12.11 -4.68 -27.68
C PHE A 127 13.01 -4.28 -28.85
N LEU A 128 12.47 -3.59 -29.87
CA LEU A 128 13.25 -3.11 -31.01
C LEU A 128 14.35 -2.13 -30.58
N ASN A 129 14.07 -1.24 -29.63
CA ASN A 129 15.05 -0.29 -29.10
C ASN A 129 16.17 -0.95 -28.28
N MET A 130 15.96 -2.16 -27.74
CA MET A 130 16.99 -2.92 -27.01
C MET A 130 17.91 -3.72 -27.92
N LEU A 131 17.53 -3.95 -29.19
CA LEU A 131 18.37 -4.67 -30.13
C LEU A 131 19.45 -3.73 -30.69
N ASP A 132 20.73 -4.02 -30.42
CA ASP A 132 21.84 -3.34 -31.11
C ASP A 132 21.88 -3.83 -32.56
N PRO A 133 21.66 -2.96 -33.57
CA PRO A 133 21.64 -3.34 -34.99
C PRO A 133 22.90 -4.08 -35.46
N LYS A 134 24.02 -3.96 -34.74
CA LYS A 134 25.29 -4.62 -35.05
C LYS A 134 25.39 -6.06 -34.54
N THR A 135 24.49 -6.47 -33.65
CA THR A 135 24.49 -7.81 -33.02
C THR A 135 23.36 -8.72 -33.49
N ILE A 136 22.44 -8.19 -34.30
CA ILE A 136 21.31 -8.95 -34.84
C ILE A 136 21.84 -9.80 -36.01
N SER A 137 22.16 -11.06 -35.72
CA SER A 137 22.34 -12.13 -36.71
C SER A 137 21.10 -13.03 -36.66
N PHE A 138 20.48 -13.24 -37.82
CA PHE A 138 19.43 -14.27 -38.01
C PHE A 138 20.04 -15.54 -38.60
#